data_AF-A0A6I1JAW2-F1
#
_entry.id   AF-A0A6I1JAW2-F1
#
_cell.length_a   1.000
_cell.length_b   1.000
_cell.length_c   1.000
_cell.angle_alpha   90.00
_cell.angle_beta   90.00
_cell.angle_gamma   90.00
#
_symmetry.space_group_name_H-M   'P 1'
#
loop_
_entity.id
_entity.type
_entity.pdbx_description
1 polymer ?
#
loop_
_entity_poly.entity_id
_entity_poly.type
_entity_poly.pdbx_seq_one_letter_code
_entity_poly.pdbx_strand_id
1 'polypeptide(L)'
;MVARMLAWCRVAAVAALLAAAGSVTPALAQARHGATPGEFDFWVLALSWSPSYCEANEERTSRSMQCAGDRPFHFVVHGLWPQFHRGFPEYCQVPAGDLERRTVNAMLDIMPAPGLVRHQWAKHGTCSGARSPGAYFEQVRQARAKVRIPAEYESLSEPRTEIDRRACRRDRLVMPPVRPGRS
;
A
#
# COMPACT_ATOMS: atom_id res chain seq x y z
N MET A 1 -59.74 38.07 -44.04
CA MET A 1 -58.59 38.89 -43.63
C MET A 1 -59.06 39.92 -42.62
N VAL A 2 -58.87 39.68 -41.31
CA VAL A 2 -58.56 40.69 -40.26
C VAL A 2 -58.00 39.88 -39.06
N ALA A 3 -56.86 40.32 -38.54
CA ALA A 3 -56.10 39.68 -37.48
C ALA A 3 -56.85 39.67 -36.12
N ARG A 4 -56.75 38.57 -35.37
CA ARG A 4 -57.16 38.52 -33.95
C ARG A 4 -55.97 38.92 -33.08
N MET A 5 -56.11 40.06 -32.42
CA MET A 5 -55.28 40.50 -31.32
C MET A 5 -55.56 39.66 -30.05
N LEU A 6 -54.48 39.36 -29.33
CA LEU A 6 -54.31 39.31 -27.86
C LEU A 6 -55.20 38.38 -27.01
N ALA A 7 -54.53 37.45 -26.29
CA ALA A 7 -54.60 37.24 -24.83
C ALA A 7 -53.96 35.87 -24.50
N TRP A 8 -52.71 35.86 -24.04
CA TRP A 8 -52.35 35.69 -22.62
C TRP A 8 -52.73 34.33 -22.04
N CYS A 9 -51.77 33.40 -21.98
CA CYS A 9 -51.74 32.38 -20.94
C CYS A 9 -50.31 32.18 -20.43
N ARG A 10 -50.19 32.41 -19.13
CA ARG A 10 -49.03 32.32 -18.25
C ARG A 10 -48.37 30.94 -18.29
N VAL A 11 -47.05 30.87 -18.44
CA VAL A 11 -46.21 29.83 -17.82
C VAL A 11 -44.87 30.49 -17.51
N ALA A 12 -44.73 31.07 -16.32
CA ALA A 12 -44.09 30.44 -15.17
C ALA A 12 -42.57 30.24 -15.37
N ALA A 13 -41.83 30.97 -14.54
CA ALA A 13 -40.39 30.91 -14.31
C ALA A 13 -39.77 29.54 -14.57
N VAL A 14 -38.91 29.45 -15.60
CA VAL A 14 -37.86 28.43 -15.62
C VAL A 14 -36.68 29.00 -14.87
N ALA A 15 -36.66 28.65 -13.59
CA ALA A 15 -35.59 28.98 -12.65
C ALA A 15 -34.23 28.50 -13.19
N ALA A 16 -33.23 29.36 -13.00
CA ALA A 16 -31.83 29.07 -13.20
C ALA A 16 -31.42 27.79 -12.43
N LEU A 17 -31.20 26.70 -13.16
CA LEU A 17 -30.71 25.43 -12.64
C LEU A 17 -29.50 24.99 -13.48
N LEU A 18 -28.46 25.81 -13.49
CA LEU A 18 -27.15 25.45 -14.04
C LEU A 18 -26.03 25.99 -13.13
N ALA A 19 -25.98 25.53 -11.88
CA ALA A 19 -24.81 25.75 -11.02
C ALA A 19 -24.76 24.73 -9.86
N ALA A 20 -24.58 23.46 -10.18
CA ALA A 20 -24.09 22.48 -9.22
C ALA A 20 -23.32 21.35 -9.93
N ALA A 21 -22.35 21.72 -10.76
CA ALA A 21 -21.26 20.81 -11.08
C ALA A 21 -20.38 20.69 -9.83
N GLY A 22 -20.80 19.85 -8.88
CA GLY A 22 -20.00 19.49 -7.74
C GLY A 22 -18.68 18.94 -8.25
N SER A 23 -17.60 19.69 -8.04
CA SER A 23 -16.25 19.25 -8.36
C SER A 23 -15.93 18.09 -7.43
N VAL A 24 -16.08 16.87 -7.93
CA VAL A 24 -15.59 15.67 -7.24
C VAL A 24 -14.08 15.73 -7.37
N THR A 25 -13.41 16.45 -6.48
CA THR A 25 -11.95 16.38 -6.39
C THR A 25 -11.60 14.99 -5.88
N PRO A 26 -10.84 14.18 -6.64
CA PRO A 26 -10.37 12.92 -6.10
C PRO A 26 -9.52 13.23 -4.87
N ALA A 27 -9.82 12.59 -3.75
CA ALA A 27 -8.94 12.61 -2.59
C ALA A 27 -7.64 11.89 -2.96
N LEU A 28 -6.70 12.63 -3.57
CA LEU A 28 -5.34 12.16 -3.76
C LEU A 28 -4.80 11.85 -2.36
N ALA A 29 -4.44 10.61 -2.09
CA ALA A 29 -3.71 10.27 -0.89
C ALA A 29 -2.43 11.14 -0.85
N GLN A 30 -2.38 12.11 0.06
CA GLN A 30 -1.32 13.11 0.07
C GLN A 30 -0.01 12.48 0.55
N ALA A 31 0.84 12.08 -0.40
CA ALA A 31 2.23 11.75 -0.14
C ALA A 31 2.96 12.99 0.37
N ARG A 32 3.69 12.86 1.48
CA ARG A 32 4.52 13.93 2.05
C ARG A 32 5.99 13.57 1.88
N HIS A 33 6.59 14.07 0.81
CA HIS A 33 8.02 13.95 0.58
C HIS A 33 8.82 14.71 1.64
N GLY A 34 9.92 14.12 2.11
CA GLY A 34 10.83 14.81 3.03
C GLY A 34 10.22 15.10 4.41
N ALA A 35 9.18 14.38 4.81
CA ALA A 35 8.61 14.48 6.15
C ALA A 35 9.65 14.09 7.22
N THR A 36 9.47 14.59 8.45
CA THR A 36 10.36 14.27 9.57
C THR A 36 10.38 12.75 9.86
N PRO A 37 11.54 12.08 9.82
CA PRO A 37 11.64 10.66 10.21
C PRO A 37 11.09 10.41 11.62
N GLY A 38 10.28 9.36 11.76
CA GLY A 38 9.68 8.95 13.03
C GLY A 38 8.40 9.69 13.40
N GLU A 39 8.01 10.72 12.66
CA GLU A 39 6.73 11.42 12.84
C GLU A 39 5.66 10.83 11.94
N PHE A 40 4.84 9.93 12.49
CA PHE A 40 3.67 9.33 11.85
C PHE A 40 2.76 8.66 12.89
N ASP A 41 1.55 8.31 12.47
CA ASP A 41 0.47 7.90 13.37
C ASP A 41 0.40 6.38 13.57
N PHE A 42 0.56 5.60 12.49
CA PHE A 42 0.48 4.14 12.55
C PHE A 42 1.32 3.45 11.46
N TRP A 43 1.45 2.13 11.59
CA TRP A 43 2.13 1.28 10.63
C TRP A 43 1.14 0.48 9.79
N VAL A 44 1.47 0.28 8.52
CA VAL A 44 0.82 -0.71 7.65
C VAL A 44 1.86 -1.74 7.23
N LEU A 45 1.66 -3.00 7.60
CA LEU A 45 2.38 -4.11 6.99
C LEU A 45 1.63 -4.55 5.73
N ALA A 46 2.23 -4.35 4.57
CA ALA A 46 1.69 -4.78 3.29
C ALA A 46 2.28 -6.14 2.91
N LEU A 47 1.40 -7.12 2.64
CA LEU A 47 1.77 -8.44 2.12
C LEU A 47 1.26 -8.59 0.68
N SER A 48 2.11 -9.12 -0.19
CA SER A 48 1.75 -9.46 -1.57
C SER A 48 1.48 -10.96 -1.68
N TRP A 49 0.44 -11.31 -2.43
CA TRP A 49 0.17 -12.70 -2.81
C TRP A 49 0.92 -13.03 -4.10
N SER A 50 1.97 -13.83 -3.98
CA SER A 50 2.89 -14.08 -5.09
C SER A 50 2.24 -14.84 -6.26
N PRO A 51 1.36 -15.83 -6.08
CA PRO A 51 0.69 -16.51 -7.21
C PRO A 51 -0.02 -15.56 -8.18
N SER A 52 -0.92 -14.68 -7.73
CA SER A 52 -1.57 -13.72 -8.65
C SER A 52 -0.59 -12.68 -9.18
N TYR A 53 0.39 -12.26 -8.37
CA TYR A 53 1.41 -11.32 -8.84
C TYR A 53 2.22 -11.91 -9.99
N CYS A 54 2.67 -13.16 -9.84
CA CYS A 54 3.47 -13.85 -10.84
C CYS A 54 2.68 -14.13 -12.11
N GLU A 55 1.41 -14.56 -11.99
CA GLU A 55 0.51 -14.71 -13.15
C GLU A 55 0.33 -13.37 -13.88
N ALA A 56 -0.01 -12.29 -13.15
CA ALA A 56 -0.26 -10.98 -13.76
C ALA A 56 1.00 -10.28 -14.31
N ASN A 57 2.20 -10.77 -14.01
CA ASN A 57 3.47 -10.14 -14.38
C ASN A 57 4.43 -11.09 -15.11
N GLU A 58 3.94 -12.24 -15.61
CA GLU A 58 4.74 -13.34 -16.13
C GLU A 58 5.83 -12.90 -17.12
N GLU A 59 5.48 -12.05 -18.09
CA GLU A 59 6.40 -11.52 -19.10
C GLU A 59 7.66 -10.86 -18.49
N ARG A 60 7.50 -10.20 -17.34
CA ARG A 60 8.57 -9.49 -16.64
C ARG A 60 9.25 -10.32 -15.56
N THR A 61 8.51 -11.22 -14.92
CA THR A 61 8.94 -11.87 -13.68
C THR A 61 9.19 -13.36 -13.79
N SER A 62 8.95 -14.00 -14.94
CA SER A 62 9.13 -15.45 -15.16
C SER A 62 10.49 -16.00 -14.74
N ARG A 63 11.55 -15.19 -14.81
CA ARG A 63 12.92 -15.54 -14.38
C ARG A 63 13.34 -14.94 -13.04
N SER A 64 12.43 -14.26 -12.34
CA SER A 64 12.71 -13.64 -11.04
C SER A 64 12.71 -14.67 -9.93
N MET A 65 13.45 -14.40 -8.85
CA MET A 65 13.46 -15.24 -7.64
C MET A 65 12.05 -15.49 -7.08
N GLN A 66 11.15 -14.50 -7.17
CA GLN A 66 9.79 -14.62 -6.62
C GLN A 66 8.90 -15.60 -7.40
N CYS A 67 9.10 -15.69 -8.72
CA CYS A 67 8.19 -16.41 -9.62
C CYS A 67 8.81 -17.59 -10.34
N ALA A 68 10.14 -17.75 -10.26
CA ALA A 68 10.86 -18.87 -10.87
C ALA A 68 11.15 -19.98 -9.84
N GLY A 69 11.07 -21.23 -10.27
CA GLY A 69 11.56 -22.41 -9.54
C GLY A 69 10.53 -23.17 -8.71
N ASP A 70 11.02 -24.21 -8.03
CA ASP A 70 10.19 -25.25 -7.36
C ASP A 70 9.69 -24.86 -5.97
N ARG A 71 10.12 -23.70 -5.44
CA ARG A 71 9.64 -23.15 -4.16
C ARG A 71 8.81 -21.91 -4.43
N PRO A 72 7.50 -22.06 -4.71
CA PRO A 72 6.65 -20.90 -4.93
C PRO A 72 6.57 -20.09 -3.64
N PHE A 73 6.94 -18.82 -3.72
CA PHE A 73 6.59 -17.88 -2.67
C PHE A 73 5.05 -17.77 -2.59
N HIS A 74 4.54 -17.55 -1.40
CA HIS A 74 3.11 -17.35 -1.14
C HIS A 74 2.90 -15.90 -0.71
N PHE A 75 2.44 -15.66 0.52
CA PHE A 75 2.47 -14.33 1.11
C PHE A 75 3.90 -13.88 1.40
N VAL A 76 4.35 -12.87 0.67
CA VAL A 76 5.63 -12.19 0.89
C VAL A 76 5.38 -10.78 1.41
N VAL A 77 6.36 -10.24 2.13
CA VAL A 77 6.32 -8.85 2.55
C VAL A 77 6.55 -7.94 1.34
N HIS A 78 5.60 -7.05 1.10
CA HIS A 78 5.81 -5.92 0.20
C HIS A 78 6.59 -4.82 0.94
N GLY A 79 6.18 -4.48 2.16
CA GLY A 79 6.87 -3.49 3.00
C GLY A 79 6.14 -3.18 4.31
N LEU A 80 6.78 -2.38 5.16
CA LEU A 80 6.23 -1.88 6.41
C LEU A 80 6.22 -0.34 6.36
N TRP A 81 5.04 0.26 6.31
CA TRP A 81 4.87 1.65 5.90
C TRP A 81 4.40 2.52 7.06
N PRO A 82 5.17 3.55 7.43
CA PRO A 82 4.68 4.67 8.22
C PRO A 82 3.50 5.34 7.53
N GLN A 83 2.43 5.66 8.26
CA GLN A 83 1.22 6.29 7.74
C GLN A 83 0.74 7.41 8.66
N PHE A 84 0.11 8.42 8.07
CA PHE A 84 -0.73 9.37 8.80
C PHE A 84 -2.20 8.93 8.73
N HIS A 85 -3.05 9.48 9.60
CA HIS A 85 -4.50 9.37 9.46
C HIS A 85 -5.01 9.92 8.12
N ARG A 86 -4.28 10.89 7.54
CA ARG A 86 -4.51 11.43 6.19
C ARG A 86 -3.20 11.55 5.45
N GLY A 87 -2.99 10.68 4.46
CA GLY A 87 -1.75 10.62 3.67
C GLY A 87 -0.67 9.77 4.33
N PHE A 88 0.57 9.93 3.88
CA PHE A 88 1.72 9.16 4.38
C PHE A 88 3.03 9.88 4.10
N PRO A 89 4.05 9.72 4.96
CA PRO A 89 5.38 10.21 4.69
C PRO A 89 6.08 9.31 3.66
N GLU A 90 6.84 9.90 2.75
CA GLU A 90 7.72 9.14 1.86
C GLU A 90 9.04 9.85 1.61
N TYR A 91 10.08 9.07 1.28
CA TYR A 91 11.41 9.58 0.94
C TYR A 91 11.91 10.64 1.95
N CYS A 92 11.82 10.34 3.24
CA CYS A 92 12.16 11.27 4.32
C CYS A 92 13.66 11.59 4.41
N GLN A 93 14.50 10.83 3.69
CA GLN A 93 15.91 11.10 3.52
C GLN A 93 16.31 10.82 2.06
N VAL A 94 16.86 11.83 1.37
CA VAL A 94 17.37 11.73 0.00
C VAL A 94 18.76 12.37 -0.06
N PRO A 95 19.83 11.62 -0.41
CA PRO A 95 19.82 10.19 -0.71
C PRO A 95 19.56 9.33 0.54
N ALA A 96 18.87 8.20 0.35
CA ALA A 96 18.51 7.28 1.44
C ALA A 96 19.71 6.55 2.07
N GLY A 97 20.90 6.68 1.49
CA GLY A 97 22.08 5.88 1.81
C GLY A 97 21.99 4.47 1.22
N ASP A 98 23.17 3.87 1.01
CA ASP A 98 23.26 2.53 0.43
C ASP A 98 22.92 1.44 1.43
N LEU A 99 22.17 0.44 0.97
CA LEU A 99 22.00 -0.81 1.71
C LEU A 99 23.15 -1.76 1.42
N GLU A 100 23.81 -2.20 2.49
CA GLU A 100 24.78 -3.29 2.44
C GLU A 100 24.16 -4.54 1.82
N ARG A 101 24.95 -5.25 1.00
CA ARG A 101 24.48 -6.49 0.33
C ARG A 101 23.96 -7.53 1.33
N ARG A 102 24.60 -7.62 2.51
CA ARG A 102 24.16 -8.54 3.58
C ARG A 102 22.75 -8.23 4.06
N THR A 103 22.40 -6.95 4.23
CA THR A 103 21.07 -6.53 4.67
C THR A 103 20.01 -6.84 3.63
N VAL A 104 20.34 -6.65 2.34
CA VAL A 104 19.43 -7.00 1.25
C VAL A 104 19.21 -8.50 1.16
N ASN A 105 20.29 -9.29 1.17
CA ASN A 105 20.22 -10.75 1.08
C ASN A 105 19.48 -11.36 2.27
N ALA A 106 19.68 -10.79 3.47
CA ALA A 106 19.00 -11.20 4.69
C ALA A 106 17.51 -10.87 4.71
N MET A 107 16.90 -10.36 3.63
CA MET A 107 15.45 -10.16 3.52
C MET A 107 14.79 -11.00 2.42
N LEU A 108 15.56 -11.70 1.59
CA LEU A 108 15.04 -12.36 0.38
C LEU A 108 14.17 -13.59 0.64
N ASP A 109 14.21 -14.16 1.84
CA ASP A 109 13.30 -15.19 2.33
C ASP A 109 11.85 -14.68 2.52
N ILE A 110 11.66 -13.38 2.77
CA ILE A 110 10.33 -12.78 2.94
C ILE A 110 10.05 -11.62 1.98
N MET A 111 11.04 -11.13 1.25
CA MET A 111 10.96 -10.07 0.24
C MET A 111 11.82 -10.48 -0.98
N PRO A 112 11.36 -11.40 -1.83
CA PRO A 112 12.18 -12.08 -2.84
C PRO A 112 12.53 -11.25 -4.08
N ALA A 113 12.89 -9.98 -3.88
CA ALA A 113 13.34 -9.06 -4.90
C ALA A 113 14.32 -8.03 -4.29
N PRO A 114 15.63 -8.08 -4.61
CA PRO A 114 16.60 -7.13 -4.09
C PRO A 114 16.24 -5.66 -4.36
N GLY A 115 15.66 -5.37 -5.53
CA GLY A 115 15.18 -4.04 -5.89
C GLY A 115 14.03 -3.56 -5.01
N LEU A 116 13.12 -4.46 -4.63
CA LEU A 116 12.04 -4.17 -3.68
C LEU A 116 12.61 -3.78 -2.33
N VAL A 117 13.56 -4.55 -1.78
CA VAL A 117 14.17 -4.24 -0.48
C VAL A 117 14.78 -2.82 -0.47
N ARG A 118 15.53 -2.46 -1.52
CA ARG A 118 16.11 -1.12 -1.66
C ARG A 118 15.06 -0.02 -1.78
N HIS A 119 14.03 -0.24 -2.61
CA HIS A 119 12.95 0.72 -2.81
C HIS A 119 12.18 0.97 -1.51
N GLN A 120 11.87 -0.10 -0.76
CA GLN A 120 11.13 -0.02 0.49
C GLN A 120 11.91 0.70 1.59
N TRP A 121 13.24 0.53 1.64
CA TRP A 121 14.08 1.37 2.49
C TRP A 121 14.00 2.84 2.09
N ALA A 122 14.27 3.14 0.82
CA ALA A 122 14.36 4.53 0.35
C ALA A 122 13.04 5.29 0.55
N LYS A 123 11.92 4.65 0.18
CA LYS A 123 10.59 5.27 0.21
C LYS A 123 9.98 5.32 1.60
N HIS A 124 10.06 4.22 2.37
CA HIS A 124 9.32 4.09 3.63
C HIS A 124 10.23 3.91 4.85
N GLY A 125 11.34 3.17 4.70
CA GLY A 125 12.28 2.92 5.79
C GLY A 125 12.94 4.19 6.33
N THR A 126 13.30 5.13 5.46
CA THR A 126 13.84 6.45 5.85
C THR A 126 12.88 7.27 6.71
N CYS A 127 11.57 7.01 6.63
CA CYS A 127 10.54 7.69 7.42
C CYS A 127 10.25 7.04 8.78
N SER A 128 10.79 5.85 9.05
CA SER A 128 10.45 5.06 10.25
C SER A 128 10.93 5.66 11.58
N GLY A 129 11.96 6.51 11.54
CA GLY A 129 12.74 6.93 12.71
C GLY A 129 13.65 5.82 13.25
N ALA A 130 13.88 4.74 12.49
CA ALA A 130 14.83 3.69 12.87
C ALA A 130 16.28 4.22 12.87
N ARG A 131 17.07 3.76 13.84
CA ARG A 131 18.48 4.17 14.00
C ARG A 131 19.39 3.71 12.85
N SER A 132 18.99 2.70 12.09
CA SER A 132 19.73 2.16 10.96
C SER A 132 18.80 1.40 10.00
N PRO A 133 19.23 1.14 8.75
CA PRO A 133 18.46 0.29 7.85
C PRO A 133 18.21 -1.12 8.41
N GLY A 134 19.20 -1.69 9.11
CA GLY A 134 19.05 -2.99 9.78
C GLY A 134 17.94 -2.98 10.83
N ALA A 135 17.87 -1.92 11.65
CA ALA A 135 16.82 -1.78 12.66
C ALA A 135 15.41 -1.63 12.04
N TYR A 136 15.30 -1.01 10.86
CA TYR A 136 14.04 -0.98 10.11
C TYR A 136 13.64 -2.37 9.62
N PHE A 137 14.56 -3.12 9.00
CA PHE A 137 14.26 -4.47 8.51
C PHE A 137 14.02 -5.49 9.63
N GLU A 138 14.60 -5.29 10.80
CA GLU A 138 14.23 -6.05 12.00
C GLU A 138 12.76 -5.81 12.39
N GLN A 139 12.30 -4.55 12.38
CA GLN A 139 10.88 -4.23 12.61
C GLN A 139 9.96 -4.84 11.54
N VAL A 140 10.39 -4.87 10.28
CA VAL A 140 9.67 -5.56 9.20
C VAL A 140 9.48 -7.04 9.53
N ARG A 141 10.54 -7.72 9.99
CA ARG A 141 10.47 -9.13 10.40
C ARG A 141 9.57 -9.34 11.61
N GLN A 142 9.69 -8.49 12.62
CA GLN A 142 8.85 -8.55 13.81
C GLN A 142 7.36 -8.39 13.43
N ALA A 143 7.04 -7.45 12.53
CA ALA A 143 5.68 -7.26 12.03
C ALA A 143 5.17 -8.50 11.28
N ARG A 144 5.98 -9.04 10.36
CA ARG A 144 5.63 -10.26 9.62
C ARG A 144 5.42 -11.47 10.54
N ALA A 145 6.20 -11.61 11.60
CA ALA A 145 6.09 -12.70 12.57
C ALA A 145 4.80 -12.63 13.41
N LYS A 146 4.16 -11.45 13.51
CA LYS A 146 2.86 -11.31 14.18
C LYS A 146 1.68 -11.77 13.32
N VAL A 147 1.86 -11.86 12.00
CA VAL A 147 0.82 -12.33 11.08
C VAL A 147 0.83 -13.85 11.01
N ARG A 148 -0.30 -14.46 11.36
CA ARG A 148 -0.57 -15.88 11.08
C ARG A 148 -1.27 -15.98 9.73
N ILE A 149 -0.70 -16.78 8.84
CA ILE A 149 -1.31 -17.09 7.55
C ILE A 149 -2.12 -18.38 7.75
N PRO A 150 -3.38 -18.45 7.27
CA PRO A 150 -4.14 -19.70 7.34
C PRO A 150 -3.41 -20.82 6.59
N ALA A 151 -3.46 -22.05 7.12
CA ALA A 151 -2.66 -23.17 6.64
C ALA A 151 -2.88 -23.47 5.14
N GLU A 152 -4.10 -23.23 4.64
CA GLU A 152 -4.47 -23.38 3.23
C GLU A 152 -3.77 -22.39 2.28
N TYR A 153 -3.07 -21.38 2.81
CA TYR A 153 -2.22 -20.42 2.08
C TYR A 153 -0.73 -20.52 2.44
N GLU A 154 -0.36 -21.40 3.39
CA GLU A 154 1.05 -21.65 3.76
C GLU A 154 1.70 -22.74 2.91
N SER A 155 0.90 -23.69 2.44
CA SER A 155 1.34 -24.74 1.51
C SER A 155 0.23 -24.99 0.50
N LEU A 156 0.49 -24.61 -0.75
CA LEU A 156 -0.43 -24.85 -1.84
C LEU A 156 -0.16 -26.20 -2.49
N SER A 157 -1.15 -27.09 -2.50
CA SER A 157 -1.12 -28.33 -3.27
C SER A 157 -1.32 -28.09 -4.78
N GLU A 158 -1.97 -26.99 -5.14
CA GLU A 158 -2.24 -26.56 -6.51
C GLU A 158 -2.12 -25.02 -6.60
N PRO A 159 -1.78 -24.45 -7.78
CA PRO A 159 -1.72 -23.00 -7.96
C PRO A 159 -3.05 -22.33 -7.59
N ARG A 160 -3.01 -21.37 -6.66
CA ARG A 160 -4.17 -20.56 -6.25
C ARG A 160 -3.90 -19.09 -6.48
N THR A 161 -4.52 -18.52 -7.50
CA THR A 161 -4.39 -17.10 -7.85
C THR A 161 -5.43 -16.22 -7.16
N GLU A 162 -6.41 -16.82 -6.47
CA GLU A 162 -7.37 -16.08 -5.66
C GLU A 162 -7.22 -16.37 -4.17
N ILE A 163 -7.54 -15.38 -3.34
CA ILE A 163 -7.60 -15.50 -1.88
C ILE A 163 -9.03 -15.20 -1.44
N ASP A 164 -9.59 -16.06 -0.59
CA ASP A 164 -10.81 -15.70 0.14
C ASP A 164 -10.48 -14.58 1.14
N ARG A 165 -10.98 -13.38 0.84
CA ARG A 165 -10.79 -12.19 1.67
C ARG A 165 -11.30 -12.37 3.10
N ARG A 166 -12.28 -13.24 3.32
CA ARG A 166 -12.82 -13.52 4.66
C ARG A 166 -11.84 -14.37 5.48
N ALA A 167 -11.18 -15.33 4.86
CA ALA A 167 -10.16 -16.17 5.50
C ALA A 167 -8.95 -15.37 5.99
N CYS A 168 -8.61 -14.28 5.30
CA CYS A 168 -7.47 -13.43 5.63
C CYS A 168 -7.84 -12.12 6.36
N ARG A 169 -9.05 -12.02 6.94
CA ARG A 169 -9.47 -10.83 7.69
C ARG A 169 -9.16 -10.98 9.19
N ARG A 170 -8.54 -9.94 9.77
CA ARG A 170 -8.38 -9.78 11.21
C ARG A 170 -8.69 -8.33 11.60
N ASP A 171 -9.45 -8.13 12.66
CA ASP A 171 -9.92 -6.79 13.04
C ASP A 171 -8.80 -5.88 13.55
N ARG A 172 -7.81 -6.44 14.26
CA ARG A 172 -6.65 -5.70 14.74
C ARG A 172 -5.42 -6.59 14.94
N LEU A 173 -4.27 -6.08 14.51
CA LEU A 173 -2.96 -6.60 14.84
C LEU A 173 -2.24 -5.57 15.73
N VAL A 174 -1.81 -5.98 16.92
CA VAL A 174 -1.05 -5.11 17.83
C VAL A 174 0.39 -5.62 17.89
N MET A 175 1.33 -4.76 17.53
CA MET A 175 2.76 -5.03 17.64
C MET A 175 3.38 -4.04 18.64
N PRO A 176 3.70 -4.48 19.87
CA PRO A 176 4.44 -3.66 20.81
C PRO A 176 5.88 -3.38 20.32
N PRO A 177 6.47 -2.22 20.64
CA PRO A 177 5.87 -1.12 21.40
C PRO A 177 4.83 -0.37 20.56
N VAL A 178 3.64 -0.18 21.13
CA VAL A 178 2.61 0.68 20.53
C VAL A 178 3.06 2.12 20.74
N ARG A 179 3.27 2.88 19.67
CA ARG A 179 3.55 4.31 19.82
C ARG A 179 2.32 5.00 20.42
N PRO A 180 2.48 5.87 21.43
CA PRO A 180 1.38 6.69 21.90
C PRO A 180 0.86 7.51 20.70
N GLY A 181 -0.43 7.37 20.41
CA GLY A 181 -1.06 8.15 19.35
C GLY A 181 -0.94 9.64 19.68
N ARG A 182 -0.55 10.46 18.70
CA ARG A 182 -0.66 11.91 18.84
C ARG A 182 -2.15 12.24 18.70
N SER A 183 -2.75 12.75 19.78
CA SER A 183 -4.14 13.25 19.84
C SER A 183 -4.33 14.50 19.00
#